data_AF-A0A2T0R652-F1
#
_entry.id   AF-A0A2T0R652-F1
#
_cell.length_a   1.000
_cell.length_b   1.000
_cell.length_c   1.000
_cell.angle_alpha   90.00
_cell.angle_beta   90.00
_cell.angle_gamma   90.00
#
_symmetry.space_group_name_H-M   'P 1'
#
loop_
_entity.id
_entity.type
_entity.pdbx_description
1 polymer ?
#
loop_
_entity_poly.entity_id
_entity_poly.type
_entity_poly.pdbx_seq_one_letter_code
_entity_poly.pdbx_strand_id
1 'polypeptide(L)'
;MNPTGRERSTTVPFVVEIPADPTGPALADVVRRLRAATGHPELVVDLTRTRRSSPGVRRALLVLRSEAARRGCSWTFRGTLPAPGPRTPAGGPG
;
A
#
# COMPACT_ATOMS: atom_id res chain seq x y z
N MET A 1 -17.73 28.93 31.74
CA MET A 1 -16.84 29.16 30.57
C MET A 1 -16.16 27.83 30.23
N ASN A 2 -16.58 27.16 29.16
CA ASN A 2 -15.92 25.94 28.66
C ASN A 2 -15.09 26.34 27.44
N PRO A 3 -13.76 26.13 27.41
CA PRO A 3 -12.99 26.38 26.20
C PRO A 3 -13.36 25.33 25.16
N THR A 4 -14.13 25.78 24.18
CA THR A 4 -14.38 25.10 22.91
C THR A 4 -13.12 25.24 22.06
N GLY A 5 -12.70 24.17 21.40
CA GLY A 5 -11.62 24.26 20.41
C GLY A 5 -10.64 23.10 20.46
N ARG A 6 -11.13 21.85 20.33
CA ARG A 6 -10.26 20.83 19.74
C ARG A 6 -10.14 21.19 18.27
N GLU A 7 -9.13 21.98 17.94
CA GLU A 7 -8.61 22.06 16.58
C GLU A 7 -8.45 20.61 16.10
N ARG A 8 -9.33 20.18 15.20
CA ARG A 8 -9.09 18.96 14.44
C ARG A 8 -7.95 19.33 13.50
N SER A 9 -6.71 19.23 14.00
CA SER A 9 -5.52 19.23 13.16
C SER A 9 -5.82 18.25 12.04
N THR A 10 -6.10 18.78 10.86
CA THR A 10 -6.50 17.98 9.72
C THR A 10 -5.23 17.30 9.27
N THR A 11 -4.98 16.12 9.82
CA THR A 11 -3.86 15.29 9.46
C THR A 11 -4.01 14.99 7.98
N VAL A 12 -3.16 15.59 7.15
CA VAL A 12 -3.18 15.35 5.71
C VAL A 12 -2.64 13.93 5.49
N PRO A 13 -3.42 13.01 4.90
CA PRO A 13 -2.96 11.65 4.66
C PRO A 13 -1.82 11.66 3.64
N PHE A 14 -0.77 10.91 3.93
CA PHE A 14 0.29 10.69 2.96
C PHE A 14 -0.16 9.63 1.96
N VAL A 15 -0.24 9.98 0.67
CA VAL A 15 -0.73 9.07 -0.37
C VAL A 15 0.45 8.47 -1.15
N VAL A 16 0.52 7.14 -1.24
CA VAL A 16 1.47 6.42 -2.08
C VAL A 16 0.73 5.70 -3.20
N GLU A 17 0.96 6.17 -4.43
CA GLU A 17 0.43 5.52 -5.63
C GLU A 17 1.22 4.27 -5.99
N ILE A 18 0.51 3.16 -6.17
CA ILE A 18 1.07 1.90 -6.65
C ILE A 18 0.95 1.86 -8.18
N PRO A 19 2.07 1.64 -8.91
CA PRO A 19 2.07 1.62 -10.37
C PRO A 19 1.25 0.45 -10.92
N ALA A 20 0.93 0.51 -12.22
CA ALA A 20 0.13 -0.51 -12.88
C ALA A 20 0.73 -1.92 -12.82
N ASP A 21 2.07 -2.00 -12.85
CA ASP A 21 2.85 -3.22 -12.73
C ASP A 21 3.94 -3.04 -11.65
N PRO A 22 3.62 -3.30 -10.36
CA PRO A 22 4.56 -3.15 -9.26
C PRO A 22 5.45 -4.40 -9.12
N THR A 23 6.22 -4.74 -10.15
CA THR A 23 7.14 -5.89 -10.15
C THR A 23 8.60 -5.45 -10.33
N GLY A 24 9.53 -6.32 -9.94
CA GLY A 24 10.97 -6.06 -10.08
C GLY A 24 11.41 -4.73 -9.45
N PRO A 25 12.10 -3.84 -10.19
CA PRO A 25 12.54 -2.54 -9.70
C PRO A 25 11.40 -1.64 -9.19
N ALA A 26 10.24 -1.68 -9.86
CA ALA A 26 9.08 -0.88 -9.46
C ALA A 26 8.56 -1.28 -8.08
N LEU A 27 8.63 -2.57 -7.73
CA LEU A 27 8.29 -3.05 -6.39
C LEU A 27 9.27 -2.51 -5.34
N ALA A 28 10.58 -2.52 -5.63
CA ALA A 28 11.59 -2.01 -4.70
C ALA A 28 11.37 -0.52 -4.40
N ASP A 29 11.05 0.27 -5.43
CA ASP A 29 10.72 1.68 -5.26
C ASP A 29 9.44 1.93 -4.47
N VAL A 30 8.41 1.11 -4.69
CA VAL A 30 7.17 1.14 -3.89
C VAL A 30 7.47 0.83 -2.43
N VAL A 31 8.24 -0.22 -2.16
CA VAL A 31 8.61 -0.62 -0.79
C VAL A 31 9.39 0.49 -0.10
N ARG A 32 10.36 1.11 -0.79
CA ARG A 32 11.15 2.23 -0.28
C ARG A 32 10.26 3.43 0.08
N ARG A 33 9.35 3.80 -0.82
CA ARG A 33 8.38 4.89 -0.60
C ARG A 33 7.45 4.61 0.58
N LEU A 34 6.90 3.40 0.66
CA LEU A 34 6.02 3.00 1.76
C LEU A 34 6.74 2.98 3.10
N ARG A 35 7.98 2.49 3.18
CA ARG A 35 8.79 2.54 4.41
C ARG A 35 9.04 3.97 4.87
N ALA A 36 9.42 4.86 3.96
CA ALA A 36 9.56 6.28 4.29
C ALA A 36 8.24 6.90 4.78
N ALA A 37 7.12 6.48 4.18
CA ALA A 37 5.79 6.94 4.53
C ALA A 37 5.28 6.44 5.89
N THR A 38 5.85 5.35 6.45
CA THR A 38 5.45 4.84 7.79
C THR A 38 5.76 5.79 8.94
N GLY A 39 6.52 6.88 8.71
CA GLY A 39 6.71 7.96 9.68
C GLY A 39 5.54 8.94 9.76
N HIS A 40 4.57 8.87 8.82
CA HIS A 40 3.38 9.70 8.85
C HIS A 40 2.29 9.06 9.73
N PRO A 41 1.46 9.87 10.41
CA PRO A 41 0.34 9.38 11.22
C PRO A 41 -0.74 8.67 10.40
N GLU A 42 -0.91 9.04 9.12
CA GLU A 42 -1.90 8.45 8.23
C GLU A 42 -1.30 8.22 6.83
N LEU A 43 -1.42 6.98 6.35
CA LEU A 43 -0.90 6.51 5.06
C LEU A 43 -2.03 5.87 4.24
N VAL A 44 -2.22 6.39 3.03
CA VAL A 44 -3.16 5.86 2.04
C VAL A 44 -2.36 5.21 0.92
N VAL A 45 -2.58 3.92 0.69
CA VAL A 45 -2.01 3.19 -0.44
C VAL A 45 -3.02 3.15 -1.56
N ASP A 46 -2.74 3.86 -2.65
CA ASP A 46 -3.60 3.98 -3.80
C ASP A 46 -3.30 2.88 -4.83
N LEU A 47 -4.26 1.97 -4.99
CA LEU A 47 -4.22 0.82 -5.87
C LEU A 47 -5.04 1.02 -7.14
N THR A 48 -5.67 2.18 -7.33
CA THR A 48 -6.63 2.43 -8.43
C THR A 48 -6.03 2.23 -9.81
N ARG A 49 -4.72 2.46 -9.96
CA ARG A 49 -3.98 2.25 -11.21
C ARG A 49 -3.37 0.85 -11.34
N THR A 50 -3.40 0.04 -10.28
CA THR A 50 -2.76 -1.28 -10.26
C THR A 50 -3.52 -2.27 -11.12
N ARG A 51 -2.90 -2.77 -12.20
CA ARG A 51 -3.52 -3.73 -13.12
C ARG A 51 -3.05 -5.16 -12.89
N ARG A 52 -1.84 -5.33 -12.36
CA ARG A 52 -1.25 -6.64 -12.04
C ARG A 52 -0.82 -6.69 -10.59
N SER A 53 -1.09 -7.81 -9.94
CA SER A 53 -0.61 -8.08 -8.59
C SER A 53 -0.08 -9.50 -8.52
N SER A 54 1.20 -9.65 -8.21
CA SER A 54 1.77 -10.95 -7.90
C SER A 54 1.54 -11.30 -6.42
N PRO A 55 1.64 -12.58 -6.02
CA PRO A 55 1.64 -12.97 -4.61
C PRO A 55 2.71 -12.25 -3.78
N GLY A 56 3.87 -11.97 -4.39
CA GLY A 56 4.97 -11.22 -3.75
C GLY A 56 4.58 -9.79 -3.40
N VAL A 57 3.87 -9.09 -4.30
CA VAL A 57 3.38 -7.73 -4.06
C VAL A 57 2.39 -7.70 -2.88
N ARG A 58 1.42 -8.63 -2.88
CA ARG A 58 0.47 -8.77 -1.77
C ARG A 58 1.19 -9.01 -0.44
N ARG A 59 2.16 -9.91 -0.42
CA ARG A 59 2.93 -10.22 0.80
C ARG A 59 3.73 -9.01 1.27
N ALA A 60 4.38 -8.27 0.37
CA ALA A 60 5.11 -7.06 0.71
C ALA A 60 4.20 -5.98 1.32
N LEU A 61 3.02 -5.74 0.73
CA LEU A 61 2.06 -4.77 1.25
C LEU A 61 1.52 -5.17 2.64
N LEU A 62 1.27 -6.46 2.87
CA LEU A 62 0.86 -6.95 4.19
C LEU A 62 1.96 -6.78 5.25
N VAL A 63 3.21 -7.08 4.91
CA VAL A 63 4.35 -6.88 5.82
C VAL A 63 4.52 -5.40 6.16
N LEU A 64 4.42 -4.51 5.18
CA LEU A 64 4.52 -3.06 5.37
C LEU A 64 3.36 -2.50 6.19
N ARG A 65 2.14 -2.99 5.98
CA ARG A 65 0.98 -2.64 6.82
C ARG A 65 1.22 -3.01 8.28
N SER A 66 1.74 -4.21 8.54
CA SER A 66 2.09 -4.63 9.91
C SER A 66 3.24 -3.81 10.50
N GLU A 67 4.19 -3.34 9.68
CA GLU A 67 5.24 -2.41 10.12
C GLU A 67 4.67 -1.03 10.46
N ALA A 68 3.78 -0.49 9.62
CA ALA A 68 3.10 0.79 9.87
C ALA A 68 2.26 0.74 11.15
N ALA A 69 1.50 -0.34 11.37
CA ALA A 69 0.71 -0.52 12.58
C ALA A 69 1.57 -0.52 13.85
N ARG A 70 2.75 -1.17 13.82
CA ARG A 70 3.72 -1.15 14.94
C ARG A 70 4.28 0.23 15.23
N ARG A 71 4.25 1.15 14.26
CA ARG A 71 4.70 2.54 14.39
C ARG A 71 3.55 3.51 14.72
N GLY A 72 2.33 3.02 14.92
CA GLY A 72 1.16 3.86 15.18
C GLY A 72 0.63 4.61 13.95
N CYS A 73 1.06 4.22 12.75
CA CYS A 73 0.59 4.78 11.48
C CYS A 73 -0.74 4.12 11.08
N SER A 74 -1.77 4.94 10.85
CA SER A 74 -3.05 4.49 10.29
C SER A 74 -2.86 4.15 8.81
N TRP A 75 -3.29 2.95 8.40
CA TRP A 75 -3.10 2.45 7.03
C TRP A 75 -4.44 2.19 6.35
N THR A 76 -4.66 2.82 5.21
CA THR A 76 -5.86 2.65 4.39
C THR A 76 -5.50 2.26 2.96
N PHE A 77 -6.27 1.34 2.37
CA PHE A 77 -6.18 1.06 0.93
C PHE A 77 -7.25 1.83 0.18
N ARG A 78 -6.87 2.52 -0.88
CA ARG A 78 -7.80 3.10 -1.85
C ARG A 78 -7.81 2.23 -3.10
N GLY A 79 -8.96 1.64 -3.43
CA GLY A 79 -9.08 0.64 -4.48
C GLY A 79 -8.71 -0.77 -3.99
N THR A 80 -8.78 -1.75 -4.89
CA THR A 80 -8.54 -3.16 -4.58
C THR A 80 -7.45 -3.71 -5.48
N LEU A 81 -6.57 -4.55 -4.92
CA LEU A 81 -5.64 -5.30 -5.75
C LEU A 81 -6.45 -6.29 -6.61
N PRO A 82 -6.15 -6.39 -7.91
CA PRO A 82 -6.73 -7.44 -8.73
C PRO A 82 -6.47 -8.81 -8.09
N ALA A 83 -7.40 -9.73 -8.31
CA ALA A 83 -7.17 -11.12 -7.97
C ALA A 83 -5.86 -11.59 -8.63
N PRO A 84 -5.06 -12.46 -7.98
CA PRO A 84 -3.93 -13.07 -8.67
C PRO A 84 -4.47 -13.68 -9.96
N GLY A 85 -3.89 -13.29 -11.11
CA GLY A 85 -4.25 -13.89 -12.38
C GLY A 85 -4.11 -15.41 -12.30
N PRO A 86 -4.92 -16.18 -13.05
CA PRO A 86 -4.76 -17.62 -13.09
C PRO A 86 -3.27 -17.89 -13.36
N ARG A 87 -2.66 -18.74 -12.53
CA ARG A 87 -1.36 -19.28 -12.88
C ARG A 87 -1.64 -20.08 -14.14
N THR A 88 -1.40 -19.52 -15.32
CA THR A 88 -1.39 -20.32 -16.54
C THR A 88 -0.39 -21.42 -16.24
N PRO A 89 -0.79 -22.70 -16.10
CA PRO A 89 0.19 -23.76 -16.01
C PRO A 89 1.04 -23.60 -17.26
N ALA A 90 2.35 -23.43 -17.08
CA ALA A 90 3.29 -23.53 -18.19
C ALA A 90 2.94 -24.86 -18.87
N GLY A 91 2.43 -24.79 -20.10
CA GLY A 91 1.85 -25.94 -20.76
C GLY A 91 2.83 -27.10 -20.76
N GLY A 92 2.34 -28.28 -20.39
CA GLY A 92 2.65 -29.44 -21.23
C GLY A 92 2.11 -29.15 -22.64
N PRO A 93 2.73 -29.66 -23.71
CA PRO A 93 3.00 -31.09 -23.87
C PRO A 93 4.39 -31.42 -24.47
N GLY A 94 4.79 -32.69 -24.36
CA GLY A 94 5.98 -33.25 -25.00
C GLY A 94 6.47 -34.49 -24.27
#